data_AF-A0A960NK11-F1
#
_entry.id   AF-A0A960NK11-F1
#
_cell.length_a   1.000
_cell.length_b   1.000
_cell.length_c   1.000
_cell.angle_alpha   90.00
_cell.angle_beta   90.00
_cell.angle_gamma   90.00
#
_symmetry.space_group_name_H-M   'P 1'
#
loop_
_entity.id
_entity.type
_entity.pdbx_description
1 polymer ?
#
loop_
_entity_poly.entity_id
_entity_poly.type
_entity_poly.pdbx_seq_one_letter_code
_entity_poly.pdbx_strand_id
1 'polypeptide(L)'
;PDDRAELTAQRGYAAYNEKNYENARALFEEALAIDKNNQAARDGINKLKSRDNRLRTLAEARTAMESGLYDKAQDLCDAIIKTYSASESRSARSLKEAIRVFQEAMIAYDAANWTDAVRILKQLVVDYPNLDEVKRRLTAAEAEYQAEQALIKAQDAASRGQIDISRGFIQMVPASSMYFIAAKELDSSLTWLGEVSDLLKSDRVADMKTVITALEGTGHPLEATGIDPVQLKDRVVQRLVEISTTKTEQAKLAMAKGDRRTAYQLFEDAIAANADNTEAAEGSQAIQKLVQQDCIALFKQAQREVSLGQRDKARAIYEDIIEKALPGDTFQRRAMQELGRTE
;
A
#
# COMPACT_ATOMS: atom_id res chain seq x y z
N PRO A 1 18.35 79.82 -13.08
CA PRO A 1 18.17 78.44 -13.62
C PRO A 1 18.46 77.40 -12.55
N ASP A 2 19.58 77.58 -11.86
CA ASP A 2 20.11 76.68 -10.83
C ASP A 2 19.16 76.51 -9.63
N ASP A 3 18.56 77.59 -9.11
CA ASP A 3 17.62 77.51 -7.98
C ASP A 3 16.37 76.67 -8.26
N ARG A 4 15.91 76.63 -9.52
CA ARG A 4 14.73 75.84 -9.90
C ARG A 4 15.06 74.35 -9.97
N ALA A 5 16.24 73.98 -10.49
CA ALA A 5 16.71 72.60 -10.51
C ALA A 5 16.87 72.06 -9.08
N GLU A 6 17.45 72.86 -8.18
CA GLU A 6 17.68 72.48 -6.79
C GLU A 6 16.37 72.29 -6.01
N LEU A 7 15.41 73.20 -6.15
CA LEU A 7 14.08 73.05 -5.55
C LEU A 7 13.34 71.80 -6.05
N THR A 8 13.50 71.48 -7.34
CA THR A 8 12.89 70.29 -7.96
C THR A 8 13.54 69.01 -7.42
N ALA A 9 14.87 68.99 -7.25
CA ALA A 9 15.59 67.89 -6.62
C ALA A 9 15.17 67.69 -5.15
N GLN A 10 14.98 68.76 -4.38
CA GLN A 10 14.47 68.68 -3.00
C GLN A 10 13.07 68.06 -2.93
N ARG A 11 12.17 68.42 -3.86
CA ARG A 11 10.86 67.77 -3.98
C ARG A 11 10.99 66.29 -4.32
N GLY A 12 11.95 65.91 -5.16
CA GLY A 12 12.26 64.50 -5.44
C GLY A 12 12.65 63.72 -4.19
N TYR A 13 13.48 64.30 -3.32
CA TYR A 13 13.82 63.70 -2.02
C TYR A 13 12.63 63.59 -1.07
N ALA A 14 11.75 64.59 -1.04
CA ALA A 14 10.51 64.52 -0.26
C ALA A 14 9.64 63.33 -0.73
N ALA A 15 9.40 63.21 -2.04
CA ALA A 15 8.66 62.10 -2.62
C ALA A 15 9.34 60.73 -2.34
N TYR A 16 10.67 60.67 -2.38
CA TYR A 16 11.43 59.46 -2.04
C TYR A 16 11.20 59.03 -0.58
N ASN A 17 11.22 59.99 0.36
CA ASN A 17 11.01 59.74 1.78
C ASN A 17 9.55 59.33 2.07
N GLU A 18 8.60 59.84 1.29
CA GLU A 18 7.19 59.41 1.28
C GLU A 18 6.98 58.04 0.62
N LYS A 19 8.06 57.39 0.13
CA LYS A 19 8.04 56.13 -0.61
C LYS A 19 7.27 56.19 -1.94
N ASN A 20 7.04 57.39 -2.47
CA ASN A 20 6.50 57.60 -3.80
C ASN A 20 7.65 57.60 -4.83
N TYR A 21 8.20 56.42 -5.07
CA TYR A 21 9.44 56.26 -5.85
C TYR A 21 9.29 56.62 -7.34
N GLU A 22 8.10 56.44 -7.91
CA GLU A 22 7.82 56.84 -9.30
C GLU A 22 7.83 58.36 -9.44
N ASN A 23 7.13 59.07 -8.54
CA ASN A 23 7.14 60.53 -8.53
C ASN A 23 8.54 61.08 -8.21
N ALA A 24 9.25 60.47 -7.25
CA ALA A 24 10.64 60.84 -6.93
C ALA A 24 11.55 60.74 -8.16
N ARG A 25 11.42 59.66 -8.95
CA ARG A 25 12.16 59.49 -10.20
C ARG A 25 11.87 60.61 -11.19
N ALA A 26 10.58 60.88 -11.44
CA ALA A 26 10.17 61.92 -12.38
C ALA A 26 10.71 63.31 -11.99
N LEU A 27 10.67 63.65 -10.69
CA LEU A 27 11.19 64.92 -10.17
C LEU A 27 12.72 65.02 -10.30
N PHE A 28 13.46 63.95 -10.04
CA PHE A 28 14.91 63.97 -10.26
C PHE A 28 15.27 64.07 -11.75
N GLU A 29 14.54 63.39 -12.63
CA GLU A 29 14.72 63.50 -14.09
C GLU A 29 14.39 64.91 -14.60
N GLU A 30 13.33 65.54 -14.09
CA GLU A 30 13.00 66.94 -14.39
C GLU A 30 14.12 67.89 -13.94
N ALA A 31 14.64 67.72 -12.72
CA ALA A 31 15.75 68.53 -12.21
C ALA A 31 17.00 68.42 -13.11
N LEU A 32 17.31 67.21 -13.61
CA LEU A 32 18.43 66.98 -14.55
C LEU A 32 18.17 67.53 -15.97
N ALA A 33 16.91 67.67 -16.37
CA ALA A 33 16.54 68.32 -17.62
C ALA A 33 16.74 69.85 -17.55
N ILE A 34 16.51 70.45 -16.37
CA ILE A 34 16.74 71.88 -16.11
C ILE A 34 18.24 72.17 -15.97
N ASP A 35 18.95 71.37 -15.17
CA ASP A 35 20.41 71.43 -15.01
C ASP A 35 21.01 70.01 -15.02
N LYS A 36 21.70 69.69 -16.12
CA LYS A 36 22.33 68.38 -16.33
C LYS A 36 23.40 68.06 -15.29
N ASN A 37 23.97 69.07 -14.62
CA ASN A 37 25.03 68.93 -13.63
C ASN A 37 24.51 69.00 -12.18
N ASN A 38 23.20 69.05 -11.96
CA ASN A 38 22.64 69.08 -10.61
C ASN A 38 23.02 67.79 -9.85
N GLN A 39 23.93 67.92 -8.87
CA GLN A 39 24.48 66.78 -8.13
C GLN A 39 23.42 66.10 -7.26
N ALA A 40 22.54 66.87 -6.62
CA ALA A 40 21.50 66.35 -5.74
C ALA A 40 20.54 65.40 -6.50
N ALA A 41 20.15 65.77 -7.72
CA ALA A 41 19.30 64.96 -8.59
C ALA A 41 20.03 63.71 -9.11
N ARG A 42 21.32 63.81 -9.49
CA ARG A 42 22.14 62.64 -9.86
C ARG A 42 22.22 61.63 -8.72
N ASP A 43 22.48 62.10 -7.50
CA ASP A 43 22.54 61.26 -6.30
C ASP A 43 21.17 60.62 -5.99
N GLY A 44 20.07 61.35 -6.21
CA GLY A 44 18.70 60.84 -6.09
C GLY A 44 18.40 59.69 -7.05
N ILE A 45 18.77 59.84 -8.33
CA ILE A 45 18.66 58.77 -9.34
C ILE A 45 19.52 57.57 -8.97
N ASN A 46 20.74 57.78 -8.49
CA ASN A 46 21.62 56.70 -8.05
C ASN A 46 21.05 55.94 -6.85
N LYS A 47 20.42 56.63 -5.89
CA LYS A 47 19.69 56.00 -4.77
C LYS A 47 18.52 55.14 -5.25
N LEU A 48 17.73 55.62 -6.21
CA LEU A 48 16.64 54.85 -6.82
C LEU A 48 17.17 53.60 -7.55
N LYS A 49 18.22 53.74 -8.36
CA LYS A 49 18.87 52.60 -9.04
C LYS A 49 19.37 51.55 -8.05
N SER A 50 20.03 51.97 -6.97
CA SER A 50 20.49 51.09 -5.89
C SER A 50 19.34 50.33 -5.24
N ARG A 51 18.23 51.03 -4.96
CA ARG A 51 17.00 50.40 -4.43
C ARG A 51 16.44 49.37 -5.39
N ASP A 52 16.29 49.71 -6.67
CA ASP A 52 15.71 48.81 -7.68
C ASP A 52 16.57 47.58 -7.89
N ASN A 53 17.89 47.77 -7.95
CA ASN A 53 18.84 46.66 -8.04
C ASN A 53 18.70 45.72 -6.85
N ARG A 54 18.61 46.26 -5.62
CA ARG A 54 18.37 45.46 -4.41
C ARG A 54 17.07 44.67 -4.47
N LEU A 55 15.96 45.30 -4.89
CA LEU A 55 14.67 44.61 -4.99
C LEU A 55 14.69 43.50 -6.04
N ARG A 56 15.34 43.74 -7.18
CA ARG A 56 15.56 42.73 -8.21
C ARG A 56 16.38 41.56 -7.66
N THR A 57 17.51 41.82 -7.00
CA THR A 57 18.34 40.76 -6.39
C THR A 57 17.59 39.98 -5.31
N LEU A 58 16.71 40.63 -4.52
CA LEU A 58 15.83 39.94 -3.57
C LEU A 58 14.81 39.04 -4.28
N ALA A 59 14.24 39.50 -5.39
CA ALA A 59 13.32 38.69 -6.19
C ALA A 59 14.05 37.47 -6.78
N GLU A 60 15.26 37.67 -7.32
CA GLU A 60 16.12 36.59 -7.82
C GLU A 60 16.48 35.59 -6.71
N ALA A 61 16.75 36.05 -5.49
CA ALA A 61 17.01 35.18 -4.34
C ALA A 61 15.78 34.33 -3.99
N ARG A 62 14.57 34.90 -4.06
CA ARG A 62 13.32 34.14 -3.86
C ARG A 62 13.13 33.09 -4.95
N THR A 63 13.28 33.48 -6.22
CA THR A 63 13.16 32.52 -7.34
C THR A 63 14.21 31.40 -7.22
N ALA A 64 15.43 31.71 -6.79
CA ALA A 64 16.45 30.69 -6.54
C ALA A 64 16.03 29.73 -5.42
N MET A 65 15.49 30.23 -4.31
CA MET A 65 14.93 29.40 -3.22
C MET A 65 13.80 28.49 -3.72
N GLU A 66 12.86 29.04 -4.49
CA GLU A 66 11.73 28.29 -5.07
C GLU A 66 12.19 27.19 -6.04
N SER A 67 13.34 27.40 -6.68
CA SER A 67 13.97 26.43 -7.58
C SER A 67 14.88 25.43 -6.86
N GLY A 68 14.93 25.46 -5.52
CA GLY A 68 15.80 24.59 -4.71
C GLY A 68 17.29 24.96 -4.75
N LEU A 69 17.65 26.12 -5.33
CA LEU A 69 19.03 26.61 -5.44
C LEU A 69 19.41 27.42 -4.18
N TYR A 70 19.44 26.75 -3.02
CA TYR A 70 19.58 27.41 -1.73
C TYR A 70 20.89 28.19 -1.58
N ASP A 71 22.02 27.63 -2.02
CA ASP A 71 23.33 28.31 -1.94
C ASP A 71 23.32 29.63 -2.74
N LYS A 72 22.81 29.58 -3.98
CA LYS A 72 22.65 30.79 -4.81
C LYS A 72 21.73 31.81 -4.16
N ALA A 73 20.62 31.37 -3.55
CA ALA A 73 19.69 32.25 -2.87
C ALA A 73 20.35 32.96 -1.67
N GLN A 74 21.18 32.23 -0.91
CA GLN A 74 21.95 32.78 0.20
C GLN A 74 23.04 33.74 -0.28
N ASP A 75 23.77 33.40 -1.34
CA ASP A 75 24.80 34.26 -1.95
C ASP A 75 24.22 35.60 -2.43
N LEU A 76 23.03 35.57 -3.04
CA LEU A 76 22.32 36.78 -3.47
C LEU A 76 21.90 37.64 -2.26
N CYS A 77 21.48 37.02 -1.15
CA CYS A 77 21.21 37.75 0.09
C CYS A 77 22.48 38.35 0.69
N ASP A 78 23.59 37.61 0.68
CA ASP A 78 24.88 38.06 1.19
C ASP A 78 25.47 39.20 0.38
N ALA A 79 25.31 39.17 -0.94
CA ALA A 79 25.68 40.29 -1.81
C ALA A 79 24.96 41.58 -1.38
N ILE A 80 23.66 41.51 -1.08
CA ILE A 80 22.91 42.68 -0.57
C ILE A 80 23.44 43.08 0.82
N ILE A 81 23.60 42.13 1.74
CA ILE A 81 24.05 42.41 3.11
C ILE A 81 25.42 43.10 3.13
N LYS A 82 26.32 42.71 2.23
CA LYS A 82 27.67 43.28 2.09
C LYS A 82 27.67 44.66 1.45
N THR A 83 26.79 44.91 0.48
CA THR A 83 26.78 46.15 -0.31
C THR A 83 25.99 47.29 0.35
N TYR A 84 24.90 46.99 1.07
CA TYR A 84 23.99 48.01 1.60
C TYR A 84 24.01 48.10 3.13
N SER A 85 23.55 49.23 3.65
CA SER A 85 23.54 49.49 5.09
C SER A 85 22.64 48.52 5.87
N ALA A 86 22.82 48.45 7.20
CA ALA A 86 22.09 47.50 8.03
C ALA A 86 20.56 47.66 7.99
N SER A 87 20.04 48.89 7.84
CA SER A 87 18.61 49.16 7.72
C SER A 87 18.06 48.73 6.35
N GLU A 88 18.86 48.94 5.30
CA GLU A 88 18.54 48.61 3.91
C GLU A 88 18.59 47.11 3.61
N SER A 89 19.48 46.39 4.31
CA SER A 89 19.69 44.95 4.17
C SER A 89 18.80 44.12 5.10
N ARG A 90 17.88 44.73 5.86
CA ARG A 90 17.01 44.02 6.82
C ARG A 90 16.20 42.90 6.15
N SER A 91 15.60 43.19 4.99
CA SER A 91 14.83 42.20 4.23
C SER A 91 15.70 41.06 3.70
N ALA A 92 16.95 41.33 3.33
CA ALA A 92 17.89 40.30 2.87
C ALA A 92 18.32 39.38 4.01
N ARG A 93 18.61 39.92 5.21
CA ARG A 93 18.92 39.09 6.40
C ARG A 93 17.75 38.21 6.79
N SER A 94 16.55 38.79 6.80
CA SER A 94 15.30 38.08 7.10
C SER A 94 15.04 36.96 6.08
N LEU A 95 15.21 37.23 4.78
CA LEU A 95 15.08 36.22 3.74
C LEU A 95 16.17 35.13 3.83
N LYS A 96 17.43 35.51 4.11
CA LYS A 96 18.52 34.55 4.28
C LYS A 96 18.22 33.55 5.39
N GLU A 97 17.72 34.04 6.53
CA GLU A 97 17.34 33.18 7.64
C GLU A 97 16.16 32.27 7.27
N ALA A 98 15.16 32.80 6.57
CA ALA A 98 14.06 31.98 6.05
C ALA A 98 14.55 30.86 5.11
N ILE A 99 15.49 31.17 4.19
CA ILE A 99 16.08 30.18 3.28
C ILE A 99 16.80 29.08 4.06
N ARG A 100 17.57 29.45 5.09
CA ARG A 100 18.32 28.50 5.93
C ARG A 100 17.39 27.53 6.64
N VAL A 101 16.36 28.03 7.31
CA VAL A 101 15.37 27.20 8.02
C VAL A 101 14.51 26.40 7.03
N PHE A 102 14.22 26.94 5.86
CA PHE A 102 13.50 26.22 4.80
C PHE A 102 14.32 25.05 4.25
N GLN A 103 15.64 25.23 4.08
CA GLN A 103 16.55 24.15 3.69
C GLN A 103 16.58 23.03 4.73
N GLU A 104 16.58 23.35 6.03
CA GLU A 104 16.46 22.35 7.11
C GLU A 104 15.14 21.57 7.00
N ALA A 105 14.03 22.27 6.72
CA ALA A 105 12.73 21.64 6.51
C ALA A 105 12.74 20.67 5.32
N MET A 106 13.43 21.05 4.24
CA MET A 106 13.53 20.22 3.04
C MET A 106 14.42 18.99 3.25
N ILE A 107 15.46 19.07 4.09
CA ILE A 107 16.22 17.88 4.51
C ILE A 107 15.31 16.91 5.27
N ALA A 108 14.48 17.41 6.20
CA ALA A 108 13.51 16.56 6.89
C ALA A 108 12.44 15.98 5.94
N TYR A 109 12.00 16.77 4.96
CA TYR A 109 11.07 16.36 3.91
C TYR A 109 11.64 15.21 3.07
N ASP A 110 12.86 15.36 2.58
CA ASP A 110 13.53 14.35 1.74
C ASP A 110 13.86 13.07 2.54
N ALA A 111 14.07 13.19 3.84
CA ALA A 111 14.23 12.06 4.76
C ALA A 111 12.89 11.40 5.17
N ALA A 112 11.76 11.82 4.59
CA ALA A 112 10.41 11.41 4.97
C ALA A 112 10.09 11.57 6.47
N ASN A 113 10.79 12.49 7.16
CA ASN A 113 10.47 12.87 8.53
C ASN A 113 9.39 13.96 8.53
N TRP A 114 8.16 13.55 8.22
CA TRP A 114 7.04 14.48 8.04
C TRP A 114 6.69 15.27 9.29
N THR A 115 6.91 14.69 10.46
CA THR A 115 6.65 15.36 11.75
C THR A 115 7.50 16.62 11.87
N ASP A 116 8.82 16.51 11.61
CA ASP A 116 9.71 17.67 11.65
C ASP A 116 9.51 18.61 10.46
N ALA A 117 9.33 18.07 9.24
CA ALA A 117 9.08 18.89 8.06
C ALA A 117 7.84 19.78 8.24
N VAL A 118 6.70 19.21 8.65
CA VAL A 118 5.46 19.95 8.91
C VAL A 118 5.65 20.97 10.04
N ARG A 119 6.32 20.60 11.13
CA ARG A 119 6.58 21.50 12.26
C ARG A 119 7.39 22.73 11.84
N ILE A 120 8.49 22.53 11.11
CA ILE A 120 9.37 23.62 10.66
C ILE A 120 8.65 24.49 9.62
N LEU A 121 7.97 23.89 8.63
CA LEU A 121 7.23 24.61 7.61
C LEU A 121 6.08 25.44 8.19
N LYS A 122 5.36 24.93 9.19
CA LYS A 122 4.33 25.70 9.91
C LYS A 122 4.91 26.95 10.56
N GLN A 123 6.03 26.81 11.25
CA GLN A 123 6.70 27.94 11.89
C GLN A 123 7.13 28.98 10.83
N LEU A 124 7.69 28.53 9.71
CA LEU A 124 8.07 29.41 8.60
C LEU A 124 6.88 30.17 7.99
N VAL A 125 5.70 29.56 7.86
CA VAL A 125 4.50 30.27 7.37
C VAL A 125 4.07 31.37 8.34
N VAL A 126 4.22 31.16 9.65
CA VAL A 126 3.93 32.16 10.69
C VAL A 126 4.91 33.33 10.62
N ASP A 127 6.21 33.03 10.56
CA ASP A 127 7.26 34.05 10.57
C ASP A 127 7.38 34.78 9.22
N TYR A 128 7.04 34.11 8.12
CA TYR A 128 7.20 34.58 6.74
C TYR A 128 5.96 34.29 5.87
N PRO A 129 4.81 34.96 6.13
CA PRO A 129 3.53 34.65 5.49
C PRO A 129 3.48 34.94 3.97
N ASN A 130 4.50 35.61 3.42
CA ASN A 130 4.56 36.01 2.01
C ASN A 130 5.47 35.09 1.15
N LEU A 131 5.81 33.89 1.65
CA LEU A 131 6.58 32.89 0.91
C LEU A 131 5.64 31.76 0.43
N ASP A 132 5.14 31.86 -0.79
CA ASP A 132 4.11 30.93 -1.30
C ASP A 132 4.64 29.52 -1.53
N GLU A 133 5.93 29.35 -1.85
CA GLU A 133 6.57 28.03 -1.89
C GLU A 133 6.53 27.32 -0.54
N VAL A 134 6.76 28.03 0.57
CA VAL A 134 6.69 27.42 1.92
C VAL A 134 5.29 26.89 2.19
N LYS A 135 4.25 27.64 1.82
CA LYS A 135 2.85 27.19 1.96
C LYS A 135 2.57 25.96 1.10
N ARG A 136 3.01 25.96 -0.17
CA ARG A 136 2.86 24.82 -1.07
C ARG A 136 3.53 23.56 -0.51
N ARG A 137 4.76 23.68 -0.02
CA ARG A 137 5.49 22.58 0.62
C ARG A 137 4.85 22.12 1.91
N LEU A 138 4.32 23.05 2.72
CA LEU A 138 3.59 22.69 3.93
C LEU A 138 2.37 21.82 3.59
N THR A 139 1.55 22.23 2.62
CA THR A 139 0.38 21.45 2.20
C THR A 139 0.78 20.06 1.71
N ALA A 140 1.86 19.94 0.92
CA ALA A 140 2.36 18.65 0.47
C ALA A 140 2.86 17.77 1.64
N ALA A 141 3.65 18.34 2.55
CA ALA A 141 4.15 17.62 3.73
C ALA A 141 3.03 17.18 4.66
N GLU A 142 1.98 18.00 4.85
CA GLU A 142 0.81 17.64 5.62
C GLU A 142 0.03 16.49 4.96
N ALA A 143 -0.09 16.49 3.63
CA ALA A 143 -0.72 15.38 2.91
C ALA A 143 0.04 14.06 3.10
N GLU A 144 1.37 14.09 2.98
CA GLU A 144 2.21 12.89 3.23
C GLU A 144 2.16 12.44 4.69
N TYR A 145 2.17 13.38 5.65
CA TYR A 145 1.99 13.05 7.05
C TYR A 145 0.65 12.34 7.31
N GLN A 146 -0.45 12.84 6.75
CA GLN A 146 -1.76 12.19 6.90
C GLN A 146 -1.78 10.81 6.24
N ALA A 147 -1.15 10.67 5.08
CA ALA A 147 -1.04 9.38 4.38
C ALA A 147 -0.24 8.35 5.20
N GLU A 148 0.89 8.75 5.80
CA GLU A 148 1.66 7.92 6.72
C GLU A 148 0.82 7.48 7.93
N GLN A 149 0.14 8.43 8.58
CA GLN A 149 -0.71 8.14 9.74
C GLN A 149 -1.88 7.21 9.37
N ALA A 150 -2.44 7.36 8.17
CA ALA A 150 -3.48 6.47 7.67
C ALA A 150 -2.94 5.05 7.46
N LEU A 151 -1.76 4.90 6.85
CA LEU A 151 -1.12 3.60 6.66
C LEU A 151 -0.81 2.90 7.99
N ILE A 152 -0.26 3.63 8.98
CA ILE A 152 0.02 3.09 10.32
C ILE A 152 -1.26 2.60 10.99
N LYS A 153 -2.35 3.38 10.93
CA LYS A 153 -3.66 2.96 11.46
C LYS A 153 -4.26 1.78 10.72
N ALA A 154 -4.06 1.71 9.40
CA ALA A 154 -4.48 0.56 8.60
C ALA A 154 -3.75 -0.70 9.04
N GLN A 155 -2.44 -0.64 9.26
CA GLN A 155 -1.63 -1.77 9.74
C GLN A 155 -2.03 -2.20 11.15
N ASP A 156 -2.22 -1.26 12.09
CA ASP A 156 -2.71 -1.58 13.44
C ASP A 156 -4.09 -2.26 13.39
N ALA A 157 -5.03 -1.72 12.62
CA ALA A 157 -6.35 -2.34 12.43
C ALA A 157 -6.26 -3.74 11.79
N ALA A 158 -5.38 -3.93 10.80
CA ALA A 158 -5.14 -5.21 10.14
C ALA A 158 -4.61 -6.27 11.11
N SER A 159 -3.62 -5.90 11.94
CA SER A 159 -3.05 -6.79 12.96
C SER A 159 -4.08 -7.25 14.01
N ARG A 160 -5.12 -6.43 14.23
CA ARG A 160 -6.26 -6.75 15.12
C ARG A 160 -7.40 -7.49 14.42
N GLY A 161 -7.23 -7.86 13.15
CA GLY A 161 -8.25 -8.52 12.33
C GLY A 161 -9.43 -7.62 11.92
N GLN A 162 -9.30 -6.30 12.07
CA GLN A 162 -10.35 -5.34 11.71
C GLN A 162 -10.25 -4.94 10.23
N ILE A 163 -10.53 -5.89 9.33
CA ILE A 163 -10.29 -5.76 7.88
C ILE A 163 -11.01 -4.53 7.29
N ASP A 164 -12.29 -4.33 7.60
CA ASP A 164 -13.07 -3.22 7.03
C ASP A 164 -12.57 -1.85 7.50
N ILE A 165 -12.17 -1.75 8.78
CA ILE A 165 -11.58 -0.54 9.36
C ILE A 165 -10.23 -0.25 8.68
N SER A 166 -9.41 -1.28 8.50
CA SER A 166 -8.12 -1.17 7.81
C SER A 166 -8.28 -0.67 6.38
N ARG A 167 -9.23 -1.22 5.61
CA ARG A 167 -9.56 -0.75 4.26
C ARG A 167 -10.04 0.70 4.23
N GLY A 168 -10.82 1.12 5.22
CA GLY A 168 -11.23 2.51 5.37
C GLY A 168 -10.04 3.47 5.46
N PHE A 169 -9.00 3.11 6.22
CA PHE A 169 -7.78 3.91 6.30
C PHE A 169 -6.93 3.87 5.03
N ILE A 170 -6.84 2.73 4.35
CA ILE A 170 -6.13 2.61 3.06
C ILE A 170 -6.70 3.59 2.02
N GLN A 171 -8.03 3.75 1.96
CA GLN A 171 -8.68 4.69 1.04
C GLN A 171 -8.33 6.16 1.30
N MET A 172 -7.81 6.48 2.49
CA MET A 172 -7.36 7.83 2.82
C MET A 172 -5.95 8.13 2.29
N VAL A 173 -5.20 7.13 1.82
CA VAL A 173 -3.87 7.30 1.21
C VAL A 173 -4.04 7.70 -0.26
N PRO A 174 -3.69 8.93 -0.66
CA PRO A 174 -3.89 9.39 -2.03
C PRO A 174 -2.92 8.70 -2.99
N ALA A 175 -3.33 8.55 -4.26
CA ALA A 175 -2.50 7.92 -5.29
C ALA A 175 -1.18 8.66 -5.61
N SER A 176 -1.09 9.93 -5.25
CA SER A 176 0.13 10.74 -5.38
C SER A 176 1.11 10.57 -4.22
N SER A 177 0.68 9.95 -3.11
CA SER A 177 1.53 9.77 -1.94
C SER A 177 2.58 8.69 -2.19
N MET A 178 3.77 8.87 -1.61
CA MET A 178 4.80 7.83 -1.63
C MET A 178 4.40 6.55 -0.86
N TYR A 179 3.39 6.63 0.01
CA TYR A 179 2.85 5.49 0.75
C TYR A 179 1.82 4.67 -0.04
N PHE A 180 1.44 5.12 -1.24
CA PHE A 180 0.38 4.47 -2.02
C PHE A 180 0.69 3.02 -2.40
N ILE A 181 1.94 2.70 -2.76
CA ILE A 181 2.36 1.33 -3.10
C ILE A 181 2.19 0.41 -1.88
N ALA A 182 2.72 0.80 -0.72
CA ALA A 182 2.58 0.03 0.51
C ALA A 182 1.10 -0.14 0.92
N ALA A 183 0.27 0.89 0.73
CA ALA A 183 -1.16 0.81 0.98
C ALA A 183 -1.87 -0.20 0.03
N LYS A 184 -1.43 -0.30 -1.22
CA LYS A 184 -1.95 -1.28 -2.20
C LYS A 184 -1.51 -2.71 -1.91
N GLU A 185 -0.28 -2.89 -1.47
CA GLU A 185 0.21 -4.18 -0.99
C GLU A 185 -0.61 -4.65 0.21
N LEU A 186 -0.83 -3.77 1.19
CA LEU A 186 -1.70 -4.05 2.34
C LEU A 186 -3.14 -4.41 1.93
N ASP A 187 -3.75 -3.70 0.99
CA ASP A 187 -5.10 -4.03 0.50
C ASP A 187 -5.18 -5.41 -0.16
N SER A 188 -4.13 -5.79 -0.89
CA SER A 188 -4.00 -7.12 -1.50
C SER A 188 -3.89 -8.20 -0.41
N SER A 189 -3.08 -7.97 0.61
CA SER A 189 -2.97 -8.83 1.80
C SER A 189 -4.30 -9.01 2.53
N LEU A 190 -5.06 -7.93 2.70
CA LEU A 190 -6.39 -7.96 3.34
C LEU A 190 -7.41 -8.72 2.51
N THR A 191 -7.33 -8.63 1.19
CA THR A 191 -8.18 -9.40 0.28
C THR A 191 -7.91 -10.89 0.40
N TRP A 192 -6.63 -11.28 0.37
CA TRP A 192 -6.22 -12.65 0.61
C TRP A 192 -6.66 -13.16 1.99
N LEU A 193 -6.52 -12.36 3.05
CA LEU A 193 -7.02 -12.70 4.39
C LEU A 193 -8.54 -12.91 4.43
N GLY A 194 -9.31 -12.12 3.68
CA GLY A 194 -10.74 -12.30 3.52
C GLY A 194 -11.07 -13.66 2.89
N GLU A 195 -10.37 -14.01 1.81
CA GLU A 195 -10.51 -15.32 1.16
C GLU A 195 -10.16 -16.48 2.09
N VAL A 196 -9.07 -16.37 2.85
CA VAL A 196 -8.70 -17.38 3.85
C VAL A 196 -9.75 -17.48 4.96
N SER A 197 -10.32 -16.35 5.42
CA SER A 197 -11.39 -16.36 6.41
C SER A 197 -12.63 -17.12 5.92
N ASP A 198 -12.99 -16.96 4.65
CA ASP A 198 -14.11 -17.67 4.05
C ASP A 198 -13.79 -19.14 3.79
N LEU A 199 -12.55 -19.46 3.40
CA LEU A 199 -12.07 -20.83 3.29
C LEU A 199 -12.14 -21.58 4.63
N LEU A 200 -11.76 -20.93 5.74
CA LEU A 200 -11.83 -21.52 7.09
C LEU A 200 -13.27 -21.87 7.52
N LYS A 201 -14.28 -21.20 6.97
CA LYS A 201 -15.70 -21.51 7.21
C LYS A 201 -16.23 -22.62 6.29
N SER A 202 -15.45 -23.02 5.29
CA SER A 202 -15.79 -24.05 4.30
C SER A 202 -15.07 -25.37 4.60
N ASP A 203 -15.43 -26.42 3.84
CA ASP A 203 -14.76 -27.73 3.88
C ASP A 203 -13.83 -27.93 2.67
N ARG A 204 -13.33 -26.84 2.06
CA ARG A 204 -12.49 -26.88 0.86
C ARG A 204 -11.03 -27.23 1.18
N VAL A 205 -10.78 -28.51 1.47
CA VAL A 205 -9.48 -29.04 1.91
C VAL A 205 -8.31 -28.69 0.97
N ALA A 206 -8.49 -28.85 -0.35
CA ALA A 206 -7.42 -28.61 -1.31
C ALA A 206 -6.91 -27.16 -1.27
N ASP A 207 -7.84 -26.19 -1.19
CA ASP A 207 -7.51 -24.77 -1.15
C ASP A 207 -6.82 -24.39 0.18
N MET A 208 -7.24 -24.98 1.31
CA MET A 208 -6.55 -24.79 2.60
C MET A 208 -5.10 -25.31 2.57
N LYS A 209 -4.82 -26.40 1.85
CA LYS A 209 -3.43 -26.85 1.65
C LYS A 209 -2.63 -25.87 0.80
N THR A 210 -3.23 -25.27 -0.23
CA THR A 210 -2.59 -24.20 -1.01
C THR A 210 -2.24 -22.99 -0.14
N VAL A 211 -3.12 -22.63 0.82
CA VAL A 211 -2.84 -21.57 1.81
C VAL A 211 -1.62 -21.92 2.67
N ILE A 212 -1.50 -23.16 3.14
CA ILE A 212 -0.34 -23.61 3.92
C ILE A 212 0.95 -23.46 3.09
N THR A 213 0.95 -23.95 1.84
CA THR A 213 2.11 -23.82 0.95
C THR A 213 2.48 -22.36 0.69
N ALA A 214 1.49 -21.47 0.53
CA ALA A 214 1.73 -20.04 0.35
C ALA A 214 2.34 -19.39 1.60
N LEU A 215 1.96 -19.84 2.80
CA LEU A 215 2.51 -19.36 4.07
C LEU A 215 3.93 -19.88 4.35
N GLU A 216 4.35 -20.99 3.74
CA GLU A 216 5.70 -21.56 3.85
C GLU A 216 6.70 -20.95 2.84
N GLY A 217 6.20 -20.27 1.80
CA GLY A 217 7.03 -19.59 0.80
C GLY A 217 7.61 -18.25 1.27
N THR A 218 8.58 -17.74 0.53
CA THR A 218 9.11 -16.37 0.69
C THR A 218 8.21 -15.34 -0.01
N GLY A 219 8.06 -14.14 0.54
CA GLY A 219 7.16 -13.12 -0.02
C GLY A 219 5.71 -13.42 0.31
N HIS A 220 5.45 -13.83 1.56
CA HIS A 220 4.12 -14.29 1.94
C HIS A 220 3.14 -13.10 1.93
N PRO A 221 1.85 -13.34 1.59
CA PRO A 221 0.85 -12.28 1.47
C PRO A 221 0.63 -11.45 2.74
N LEU A 222 1.18 -11.84 3.89
CA LEU A 222 0.98 -11.19 5.19
C LEU A 222 2.06 -10.17 5.60
N GLU A 223 3.11 -9.97 4.79
CA GLU A 223 4.23 -9.09 5.19
C GLU A 223 3.74 -7.66 5.55
N ALA A 224 2.78 -7.13 4.79
CA ALA A 224 2.23 -5.80 5.01
C ALA A 224 1.30 -5.69 6.23
N THR A 225 0.70 -6.80 6.69
CA THR A 225 -0.35 -6.78 7.74
C THR A 225 0.21 -6.91 9.14
N GLY A 226 1.48 -7.32 9.29
CA GLY A 226 2.09 -7.62 10.58
C GLY A 226 1.47 -8.83 11.31
N ILE A 227 0.72 -9.67 10.59
CA ILE A 227 0.14 -10.91 11.13
C ILE A 227 1.19 -12.00 11.03
N ASP A 228 1.37 -12.75 12.12
CA ASP A 228 2.30 -13.88 12.16
C ASP A 228 1.81 -15.01 11.22
N PRO A 229 2.55 -15.33 10.15
CA PRO A 229 2.17 -16.40 9.23
C PRO A 229 2.09 -17.77 9.93
N VAL A 230 2.85 -17.98 11.00
CA VAL A 230 2.84 -19.22 11.77
C VAL A 230 1.49 -19.39 12.47
N GLN A 231 0.98 -18.35 13.12
CA GLN A 231 -0.32 -18.40 13.78
C GLN A 231 -1.47 -18.65 12.80
N LEU A 232 -1.43 -18.05 11.60
CA LEU A 232 -2.45 -18.31 10.59
C LEU A 232 -2.36 -19.75 10.06
N LYS A 233 -1.15 -20.24 9.82
CA LYS A 233 -0.90 -21.62 9.41
C LYS A 233 -1.46 -22.60 10.43
N ASP A 234 -1.20 -22.39 11.72
CA ASP A 234 -1.69 -23.24 12.81
C ASP A 234 -3.22 -23.29 12.84
N ARG A 235 -3.89 -22.16 12.62
CA ARG A 235 -5.36 -22.11 12.51
C ARG A 235 -5.90 -22.90 11.33
N VAL A 236 -5.23 -22.82 10.17
CA VAL A 236 -5.61 -23.60 8.97
C VAL A 236 -5.39 -25.09 9.22
N VAL A 237 -4.27 -25.48 9.83
CA VAL A 237 -3.98 -26.87 10.20
C VAL A 237 -5.02 -27.39 11.21
N GLN A 238 -5.34 -26.61 12.24
CA GLN A 238 -6.37 -26.99 13.21
C GLN A 238 -7.73 -27.21 12.52
N ARG A 239 -8.11 -26.33 11.58
CA ARG A 239 -9.36 -26.48 10.83
C ARG A 239 -9.37 -27.76 9.98
N LEU A 240 -8.25 -28.10 9.34
CA LEU A 240 -8.11 -29.36 8.59
C LEU A 240 -8.28 -30.59 9.51
N VAL A 241 -7.75 -30.54 10.74
CA VAL A 241 -7.96 -31.58 11.75
C VAL A 241 -9.45 -31.71 12.11
N GLU A 242 -10.15 -30.61 12.35
CA GLU A 242 -11.59 -30.62 12.67
C GLU A 242 -12.43 -31.23 11.53
N ILE A 243 -12.14 -30.86 10.27
CA ILE A 243 -12.80 -31.42 9.09
C ILE A 243 -12.55 -32.93 9.04
N SER A 244 -11.30 -33.35 9.24
CA SER A 244 -10.91 -34.76 9.26
C SER A 244 -11.71 -35.55 10.31
N THR A 245 -11.75 -35.08 11.56
CA THR A 245 -12.53 -35.72 12.63
C THR A 245 -14.02 -35.78 12.32
N THR A 246 -14.60 -34.70 11.80
CA THR A 246 -16.03 -34.65 11.45
C THR A 246 -16.36 -35.68 10.35
N LYS A 247 -15.50 -35.78 9.33
CA LYS A 247 -15.66 -36.73 8.23
C LYS A 247 -15.48 -38.18 8.69
N THR A 248 -14.54 -38.45 9.59
CA THR A 248 -14.39 -39.77 10.25
C THR A 248 -15.66 -40.19 10.99
N GLU A 249 -16.28 -39.30 11.76
CA GLU A 249 -17.53 -39.61 12.46
C GLU A 249 -18.70 -39.85 11.50
N GLN A 250 -18.82 -39.03 10.45
CA GLN A 250 -19.82 -39.25 9.40
C GLN A 250 -19.61 -40.59 8.69
N ALA A 251 -18.35 -40.99 8.45
CA ALA A 251 -18.01 -42.27 7.82
C ALA A 251 -18.46 -43.45 8.69
N LYS A 252 -18.21 -43.40 10.01
CA LYS A 252 -18.69 -44.41 10.97
C LYS A 252 -20.21 -44.52 10.96
N LEU A 253 -20.93 -43.40 10.91
CA LEU A 253 -22.40 -43.39 10.83
C LEU A 253 -22.92 -43.99 9.51
N ALA A 254 -22.28 -43.69 8.38
CA ALA A 254 -22.61 -44.29 7.08
C ALA A 254 -22.36 -45.81 7.10
N MET A 255 -21.25 -46.24 7.71
CA MET A 255 -20.90 -47.65 7.88
C MET A 255 -21.93 -48.39 8.73
N ALA A 256 -22.41 -47.78 9.83
CA ALA A 256 -23.45 -48.33 10.67
C ALA A 256 -24.80 -48.50 9.95
N LYS A 257 -25.07 -47.68 8.92
CA LYS A 257 -26.24 -47.80 8.04
C LYS A 257 -26.06 -48.83 6.92
N GLY A 258 -24.89 -49.43 6.79
CA GLY A 258 -24.53 -50.33 5.70
C GLY A 258 -24.12 -49.64 4.40
N ASP A 259 -24.05 -48.30 4.38
CA ASP A 259 -23.60 -47.54 3.21
C ASP A 259 -22.07 -47.45 3.15
N ARG A 260 -21.46 -48.54 2.69
CA ARG A 260 -20.00 -48.69 2.65
C ARG A 260 -19.33 -47.76 1.65
N ARG A 261 -20.00 -47.43 0.54
CA ARG A 261 -19.44 -46.56 -0.50
C ARG A 261 -19.31 -45.13 0.01
N THR A 262 -20.36 -44.61 0.62
CA THR A 262 -20.33 -43.27 1.25
C THR A 262 -19.35 -43.25 2.42
N ALA A 263 -19.32 -44.30 3.26
CA ALA A 263 -18.36 -44.40 4.35
C ALA A 263 -16.90 -44.38 3.86
N TYR A 264 -16.59 -45.11 2.78
CA TYR A 264 -15.26 -45.09 2.16
C TYR A 264 -14.86 -43.69 1.69
N GLN A 265 -15.73 -43.02 0.94
CA GLN A 265 -15.47 -41.65 0.46
C GLN A 265 -15.22 -40.67 1.60
N LEU A 266 -16.00 -40.76 2.69
CA LEU A 266 -15.83 -39.90 3.86
C LEU A 266 -14.52 -40.17 4.60
N PHE A 267 -14.06 -41.42 4.68
CA PHE A 267 -12.73 -41.71 5.23
C PHE A 267 -11.61 -41.17 4.32
N GLU A 268 -11.72 -41.31 3.00
CA GLU A 268 -10.75 -40.72 2.07
C GLU A 268 -10.70 -39.19 2.17
N ASP A 269 -11.87 -38.53 2.28
CA ASP A 269 -11.96 -37.08 2.53
C ASP A 269 -11.29 -36.69 3.86
N ALA A 270 -11.47 -37.51 4.90
CA ALA A 270 -10.84 -37.28 6.20
C ALA A 270 -9.31 -37.38 6.12
N ILE A 271 -8.78 -38.38 5.40
CA ILE A 271 -7.34 -38.58 5.17
C ILE A 271 -6.79 -37.43 4.31
N ALA A 272 -7.54 -37.02 3.29
CA ALA A 272 -7.17 -35.87 2.46
C ALA A 272 -7.06 -34.59 3.30
N ALA A 273 -7.95 -34.38 4.28
CA ALA A 273 -7.87 -33.26 5.21
C ALA A 273 -6.67 -33.36 6.17
N ASN A 274 -6.47 -34.53 6.79
CA ASN A 274 -5.36 -34.80 7.70
C ASN A 274 -4.79 -36.20 7.44
N ALA A 275 -3.59 -36.25 6.85
CA ALA A 275 -2.93 -37.51 6.51
C ALA A 275 -2.53 -38.33 7.74
N ASP A 276 -2.40 -37.69 8.91
CA ASP A 276 -2.02 -38.35 10.16
C ASP A 276 -3.24 -38.93 10.92
N ASN A 277 -4.45 -38.84 10.35
CA ASN A 277 -5.64 -39.45 10.94
C ASN A 277 -5.64 -40.98 10.74
N THR A 278 -4.98 -41.68 11.66
CA THR A 278 -4.84 -43.15 11.63
C THR A 278 -6.18 -43.88 11.69
N GLU A 279 -7.16 -43.36 12.42
CA GLU A 279 -8.49 -43.96 12.51
C GLU A 279 -9.22 -43.93 11.17
N ALA A 280 -9.14 -42.81 10.43
CA ALA A 280 -9.70 -42.74 9.09
C ALA A 280 -8.99 -43.69 8.11
N ALA A 281 -7.67 -43.77 8.19
CA ALA A 281 -6.87 -44.68 7.37
C ALA A 281 -7.22 -46.16 7.61
N GLU A 282 -7.35 -46.56 8.87
CA GLU A 282 -7.76 -47.91 9.25
C GLU A 282 -9.20 -48.21 8.82
N GLY A 283 -10.12 -47.25 8.99
CA GLY A 283 -11.52 -47.36 8.55
C GLY A 283 -11.65 -47.53 7.04
N SER A 284 -10.93 -46.72 6.26
CA SER A 284 -10.84 -46.84 4.79
C SER A 284 -10.32 -48.23 4.39
N GLN A 285 -9.21 -48.67 4.97
CA GLN A 285 -8.60 -49.97 4.66
C GLN A 285 -9.52 -51.14 5.04
N ALA A 286 -10.26 -51.04 6.14
CA ALA A 286 -11.22 -52.05 6.56
C ALA A 286 -12.36 -52.18 5.55
N ILE A 287 -12.91 -51.06 5.06
CA ILE A 287 -13.95 -51.08 4.02
C ILE A 287 -13.42 -51.67 2.72
N GLN A 288 -12.22 -51.28 2.28
CA GLN A 288 -11.58 -51.85 1.08
C GLN A 288 -11.51 -53.38 1.18
N LYS A 289 -11.03 -53.92 2.31
CA LYS A 289 -10.95 -55.38 2.52
C LYS A 289 -12.32 -56.06 2.44
N LEU A 290 -13.35 -55.47 3.07
CA LEU A 290 -14.71 -56.02 3.05
C LEU A 290 -15.32 -56.00 1.64
N VAL A 291 -15.24 -54.87 0.94
CA VAL A 291 -15.76 -54.74 -0.43
C VAL A 291 -15.03 -55.68 -1.38
N GLN A 292 -13.71 -55.81 -1.22
CA GLN A 292 -12.91 -56.74 -2.03
C GLN A 292 -13.33 -58.20 -1.80
N GLN A 293 -13.56 -58.61 -0.55
CA GLN A 293 -14.04 -59.96 -0.23
C GLN A 293 -15.40 -60.25 -0.86
N ASP A 294 -16.34 -59.30 -0.75
CA ASP A 294 -17.68 -59.43 -1.34
C ASP A 294 -17.62 -59.50 -2.87
N CYS A 295 -16.81 -58.63 -3.49
CA CYS A 295 -16.60 -58.64 -4.95
C CYS A 295 -15.98 -59.95 -5.42
N ILE A 296 -15.02 -60.52 -4.70
CA ILE A 296 -14.44 -61.84 -5.02
C ILE A 296 -15.52 -62.93 -4.97
N ALA A 297 -16.38 -62.92 -3.96
CA ALA A 297 -17.45 -63.90 -3.82
C ALA A 297 -18.46 -63.79 -4.96
N LEU A 298 -18.93 -62.58 -5.26
CA LEU A 298 -19.84 -62.29 -6.37
C LEU A 298 -19.21 -62.65 -7.71
N PHE A 299 -17.94 -62.32 -7.93
CA PHE A 299 -17.27 -62.62 -9.19
C PHE A 299 -17.15 -64.13 -9.44
N LYS A 300 -16.79 -64.90 -8.40
CA LYS A 300 -16.80 -66.37 -8.47
C LYS A 300 -18.21 -66.92 -8.73
N GLN A 301 -19.24 -66.31 -8.16
CA GLN A 301 -20.62 -66.69 -8.41
C GLN A 301 -21.02 -66.41 -9.86
N ALA A 302 -20.72 -65.21 -10.39
CA ALA A 302 -20.97 -64.86 -11.78
C ALA A 302 -20.28 -65.85 -12.74
N GLN A 303 -19.01 -66.20 -12.49
CA GLN A 303 -18.29 -67.20 -13.29
C GLN A 303 -18.95 -68.58 -13.28
N ARG A 304 -19.52 -69.01 -12.14
CA ARG A 304 -20.30 -70.26 -12.07
C ARG A 304 -21.59 -70.16 -12.88
N GLU A 305 -22.30 -69.04 -12.82
CA GLU A 305 -23.51 -68.85 -13.64
C GLU A 305 -23.19 -68.84 -15.14
N VAL A 306 -22.06 -68.26 -15.54
CA VAL A 306 -21.55 -68.34 -16.91
C VAL A 306 -21.29 -69.80 -17.33
N SER A 307 -20.63 -70.59 -16.48
CA SER A 307 -20.33 -72.00 -16.80
C SER A 307 -21.56 -72.90 -16.87
N LEU A 308 -22.64 -72.52 -16.19
CA LEU A 308 -23.96 -73.17 -16.28
C LEU A 308 -24.82 -72.67 -17.45
N GLY A 309 -24.32 -71.74 -18.27
CA GLY A 309 -25.04 -71.15 -19.39
C GLY A 309 -26.09 -70.10 -19.00
N GLN A 310 -26.13 -69.66 -17.74
CA GLN A 310 -27.12 -68.71 -17.20
C GLN A 310 -26.64 -67.26 -17.34
N ARG A 311 -26.49 -66.79 -18.59
CA ARG A 311 -25.89 -65.49 -18.90
C ARG A 311 -26.61 -64.29 -18.28
N ASP A 312 -27.93 -64.31 -18.21
CA ASP A 312 -28.70 -63.20 -17.63
C ASP A 312 -28.44 -63.04 -16.12
N LYS A 313 -28.31 -64.16 -15.40
CA LYS A 313 -27.95 -64.14 -13.97
C LYS A 313 -26.53 -63.65 -13.77
N ALA A 314 -25.58 -64.12 -14.58
CA ALA A 314 -24.20 -63.64 -14.53
C ALA A 314 -24.13 -62.13 -14.76
N ARG A 315 -24.85 -61.60 -15.76
CA ARG A 315 -24.96 -60.15 -16.02
C ARG A 315 -25.48 -59.40 -14.81
N ALA A 316 -26.56 -59.86 -14.18
CA ALA A 316 -27.10 -59.22 -12.97
C ALA A 316 -26.08 -59.20 -11.81
N ILE A 317 -25.30 -60.27 -11.64
CA ILE A 317 -24.24 -60.31 -10.61
C ILE A 317 -23.10 -59.34 -10.96
N TYR A 318 -22.69 -59.22 -12.23
CA TYR A 318 -21.69 -58.23 -12.63
C TYR A 318 -22.18 -56.80 -12.41
N GLU A 319 -23.47 -56.52 -12.61
CA GLU A 319 -24.05 -55.21 -12.28
C GLU A 319 -24.01 -54.94 -10.77
N ASP A 320 -24.31 -55.94 -9.94
CA ASP A 320 -24.19 -55.84 -8.47
C ASP A 320 -22.74 -55.58 -8.02
N ILE A 321 -21.75 -56.18 -8.70
CA ILE A 321 -20.32 -55.88 -8.46
C ILE A 321 -20.01 -54.42 -8.81
N ILE A 322 -20.48 -53.90 -9.94
CA ILE A 322 -20.21 -52.51 -10.34
C ILE A 322 -20.82 -51.52 -9.34
N GLU A 323 -21.99 -51.84 -8.80
CA GLU A 323 -22.68 -51.02 -7.80
C GLU A 323 -21.95 -51.02 -6.44
N LYS A 324 -21.49 -52.19 -6.00
CA LYS A 324 -20.86 -52.39 -4.69
C LYS A 324 -19.36 -52.12 -4.65
N ALA A 325 -18.67 -52.24 -5.78
CA ALA A 325 -17.23 -52.01 -5.85
C ALA A 325 -16.88 -50.55 -5.58
N LEU A 326 -15.73 -50.34 -4.95
CA LEU A 326 -15.20 -49.00 -4.76
C LEU A 326 -14.75 -48.40 -6.10
N PRO A 327 -14.85 -47.07 -6.29
CA PRO A 327 -14.39 -46.42 -7.52
C PRO A 327 -12.94 -46.78 -7.85
N GLY A 328 -12.70 -47.27 -9.07
CA GLY A 328 -11.36 -47.64 -9.56
C GLY A 328 -10.88 -49.05 -9.16
N ASP A 329 -11.70 -49.82 -8.42
CA ASP A 329 -11.37 -51.20 -8.08
C ASP A 329 -11.21 -52.08 -9.34
N THR A 330 -10.23 -52.97 -9.32
CA THR A 330 -10.02 -54.00 -10.35
C THR A 330 -11.26 -54.86 -10.64
N PHE A 331 -12.10 -55.16 -9.65
CA PHE A 331 -13.32 -55.95 -9.83
C PHE A 331 -14.40 -55.15 -10.55
N GLN A 332 -14.49 -53.84 -10.31
CA GLN A 332 -15.38 -52.95 -11.05
C GLN A 332 -15.03 -52.96 -12.54
N ARG A 333 -13.74 -52.77 -12.87
CA ARG A 333 -13.25 -52.78 -14.25
C ARG A 333 -13.48 -54.12 -14.96
N ARG A 334 -13.20 -55.23 -14.27
CA ARG A 334 -13.44 -56.57 -14.82
C ARG A 334 -14.92 -56.83 -15.06
N ALA A 335 -15.78 -56.47 -14.11
CA ALA A 335 -17.22 -56.61 -14.28
C ALA A 335 -17.75 -55.75 -15.46
N MET A 336 -17.26 -54.51 -15.62
CA MET A 336 -17.57 -53.68 -16.78
C MET A 336 -17.14 -54.33 -18.10
N GLN A 337 -15.92 -54.89 -18.14
CA GLN A 337 -15.39 -55.58 -19.32
C GLN A 337 -16.24 -56.81 -19.71
N GLU A 338 -16.63 -57.64 -18.73
CA GLU A 338 -17.50 -58.80 -18.97
C GLU A 338 -18.89 -58.39 -19.49
N LEU A 339 -19.35 -57.19 -19.13
CA LEU A 339 -20.60 -56.61 -19.66
C LEU A 339 -20.42 -55.91 -21.02
N GLY A 340 -19.20 -55.80 -21.53
CA GLY A 340 -18.88 -55.06 -22.75
C GLY A 340 -19.02 -53.54 -22.59
N ARG A 341 -18.91 -53.02 -21.37
CA ARG A 341 -18.90 -51.58 -21.07
C ARG A 341 -17.45 -51.09 -21.01
N THR A 342 -17.17 -49.95 -21.64
CA THR A 342 -15.91 -49.21 -21.44
C THR A 342 -16.10 -48.14 -20.37
N GLU A 343 -15.06 -47.88 -19.58
CA GLU A 343 -15.04 -46.83 -18.53
C GLU A 343 -15.43 -45.44 -19.05
#